data_AF-A0A087S9W7-F1
#
_entry.id   AF-A0A087S9W7-F1
#
_cell.length_a   1.000
_cell.length_b   1.000
_cell.length_c   1.000
_cell.angle_alpha   90.00
_cell.angle_beta   90.00
_cell.angle_gamma   90.00
#
_symmetry.space_group_name_H-M   'P 1'
#
loop_
_entity.id
_entity.type
_entity.pdbx_description
1 polymer ?
#
loop_
_entity_poly.entity_id
_entity_poly.type
_entity_poly.pdbx_seq_one_letter_code
_entity_poly.pdbx_strand_id
1 'polypeptide(L)'
;MSSKVAMLLLVSLAVVAVNGQGNQCVPLGGRLLSICDAELSFLREIYPLDSTAPPTAAQVQQVTDTKPADLPTEACCTAVKAFDGARCPCDASIPTLLGTLGLSTTSTGLQGVTSFTGPLCKFTPVTC
;
A
#
# COMPACT_ATOMS: atom_id res chain seq x y z
N MET A 1 22.97 -51.98 5.19
CA MET A 1 22.36 -51.51 6.45
C MET A 1 22.27 -50.01 6.38
N SER A 2 21.05 -49.51 6.57
CA SER A 2 20.60 -48.15 6.32
C SER A 2 20.92 -47.19 7.47
N SER A 3 21.39 -45.99 7.12
CA SER A 3 21.28 -44.76 7.94
C SER A 3 21.07 -43.63 6.94
N LYS A 4 19.83 -43.21 6.61
CA LYS A 4 18.93 -42.32 7.37
C LYS A 4 19.65 -41.10 7.98
N VAL A 5 19.08 -39.92 7.67
CA VAL A 5 19.31 -38.58 8.28
C VAL A 5 20.58 -37.88 7.73
N ALA A 6 20.56 -36.69 7.12
CA ALA A 6 19.79 -35.49 7.46
C ALA A 6 19.37 -34.72 6.19
N MET A 7 18.07 -34.59 6.01
CA MET A 7 17.40 -33.61 5.17
C MET A 7 16.92 -32.53 6.13
N LEU A 8 17.52 -31.33 6.11
CA LEU A 8 17.00 -30.06 6.65
C LEU A 8 18.15 -29.08 6.87
N LEU A 9 18.26 -28.06 6.01
CA LEU A 9 18.66 -26.69 6.34
C LEU A 9 18.63 -25.84 5.06
N LEU A 10 17.43 -25.57 4.56
CA LEU A 10 17.16 -24.44 3.66
C LEU A 10 16.43 -23.40 4.49
N VAL A 11 17.17 -22.66 5.31
CA VAL A 11 16.65 -21.51 6.03
C VAL A 11 17.57 -20.34 5.76
N SER A 12 16.97 -19.27 5.23
CA SER A 12 17.36 -17.85 5.37
C SER A 12 18.62 -17.40 4.62
N LEU A 13 18.67 -16.28 3.89
CA LEU A 13 17.78 -15.13 3.80
C LEU A 13 17.73 -14.66 2.34
N ALA A 14 16.53 -14.55 1.77
CA ALA A 14 16.32 -13.57 0.72
C ALA A 14 16.25 -12.20 1.41
N VAL A 15 17.41 -11.62 1.75
CA VAL A 15 17.51 -10.17 1.93
C VAL A 15 17.38 -9.58 0.53
N VAL A 16 16.14 -9.51 0.04
CA VAL A 16 15.85 -8.77 -1.17
C VAL A 16 16.13 -7.32 -0.83
N ALA A 17 17.22 -6.81 -1.39
CA ALA A 17 17.67 -5.43 -1.43
C ALA A 17 16.62 -4.37 -1.01
N VAL A 18 16.45 -4.16 0.30
CA VAL A 18 15.59 -3.11 0.86
C VAL A 18 16.12 -1.70 0.53
N ASN A 19 17.35 -1.59 0.02
CA ASN A 19 18.00 -0.29 -0.22
C ASN A 19 17.70 0.34 -1.59
N GLY A 20 17.02 -0.35 -2.52
CA GLY A 20 16.71 0.20 -3.85
C GLY A 20 15.30 0.80 -3.97
N GLN A 21 14.32 0.25 -3.25
CA GLN A 21 12.91 0.61 -3.41
C GLN A 21 12.53 1.89 -2.67
N GLY A 22 13.11 2.14 -1.49
CA GLY A 22 12.86 3.39 -0.74
C GLY A 22 13.17 4.65 -1.56
N ASN A 23 14.17 4.60 -2.44
CA ASN A 23 14.57 5.73 -3.27
C ASN A 23 13.54 6.10 -4.35
N GLN A 24 12.80 5.12 -4.89
CA GLN A 24 11.72 5.38 -5.86
C GLN A 24 10.35 5.53 -5.19
N CYS A 25 10.15 4.94 -4.02
CA CYS A 25 8.86 4.94 -3.35
C CYS A 25 8.57 6.24 -2.60
N VAL A 26 9.59 6.97 -2.14
CA VAL A 26 9.42 8.31 -1.56
C VAL A 26 8.80 9.31 -2.55
N PRO A 27 9.38 9.54 -3.75
CA PRO A 27 8.79 10.49 -4.70
C PRO A 27 7.42 10.02 -5.20
N LEU A 28 7.19 8.71 -5.34
CA LEU A 28 5.87 8.18 -5.72
C LEU A 28 4.85 8.35 -4.60
N GLY A 29 5.23 8.12 -3.34
CA GLY A 29 4.38 8.32 -2.17
C GLY A 29 3.99 9.78 -1.99
N GLY A 30 4.96 10.70 -2.07
CA GLY A 30 4.69 12.14 -2.04
C GLY A 30 3.76 12.60 -3.18
N ARG A 31 3.98 12.08 -4.39
CA ARG A 31 3.09 12.36 -5.54
C ARG A 31 1.69 11.80 -5.33
N LEU A 32 1.56 10.59 -4.81
CA LEU A 32 0.27 9.99 -4.47
C LEU A 32 -0.47 10.85 -3.45
N LEU A 33 0.19 11.24 -2.35
CA LEU A 33 -0.39 12.06 -1.30
C LEU A 33 -0.85 13.43 -1.83
N SER A 34 -0.07 14.05 -2.71
CA SER A 34 -0.41 15.34 -3.29
C SER A 34 -1.52 15.27 -4.34
N ILE A 35 -1.55 14.23 -5.18
CA ILE A 35 -2.54 14.11 -6.27
C ILE A 35 -3.87 13.57 -5.74
N CYS A 36 -3.82 12.63 -4.80
CA CYS A 36 -4.99 11.96 -4.23
C CYS A 36 -5.53 12.65 -2.97
N ASP A 37 -5.23 13.93 -2.73
CA ASP A 37 -5.58 14.60 -1.46
C ASP A 37 -7.09 14.55 -1.16
N ALA A 38 -7.93 14.72 -2.19
CA ALA A 38 -9.39 14.63 -2.07
C ALA A 38 -9.86 13.19 -1.76
N GLU A 39 -9.32 12.20 -2.48
CA GLU A 39 -9.62 10.78 -2.26
C GLU A 39 -9.15 10.31 -0.88
N LEU A 40 -7.97 10.75 -0.45
CA LEU A 40 -7.41 10.43 0.86
C LEU A 40 -8.19 11.11 1.98
N SER A 41 -8.65 12.34 1.77
CA SER A 41 -9.51 13.05 2.73
C SER A 41 -10.84 12.31 2.92
N PHE A 42 -11.47 11.87 1.83
CA PHE A 42 -12.67 11.03 1.89
C PHE A 42 -12.38 9.68 2.56
N LEU A 43 -11.31 8.99 2.15
CA LEU A 43 -10.96 7.67 2.70
C LEU A 43 -10.65 7.73 4.19
N ARG A 44 -10.04 8.79 4.70
CA ARG A 44 -9.68 8.95 6.12
C ARG A 44 -10.89 8.91 7.06
N GLU A 45 -12.10 9.24 6.58
CA GLU A 45 -13.33 9.10 7.38
C GLU A 45 -13.74 7.64 7.61
N ILE A 46 -13.28 6.72 6.75
CA ILE A 46 -13.67 5.31 6.73
C ILE A 46 -12.51 4.40 7.17
N TYR A 47 -11.30 4.73 6.74
CA TYR A 47 -10.08 3.97 6.96
C TYR A 47 -8.85 4.89 7.04
N PRO A 48 -8.22 5.01 8.21
CA PRO A 48 -7.07 5.90 8.38
C PRO A 48 -5.78 5.29 7.85
N LEU A 49 -4.86 6.15 7.38
CA LEU A 49 -3.58 5.72 6.80
C LEU A 49 -2.61 5.07 7.79
N ASP A 50 -2.85 5.25 9.08
CA ASP A 50 -2.09 4.63 10.18
C ASP A 50 -2.76 3.38 10.75
N SER A 51 -3.83 2.89 10.10
CA SER A 51 -4.49 1.65 10.50
C SER A 51 -3.50 0.47 10.51
N THR A 52 -3.46 -0.26 11.63
CA THR A 52 -2.65 -1.48 11.75
C THR A 52 -3.39 -2.73 11.28
N ALA A 53 -4.69 -2.62 11.01
CA ALA A 53 -5.53 -3.70 10.54
C ALA A 53 -5.95 -3.46 9.07
N PRO A 54 -6.03 -4.51 8.24
CA PRO A 54 -6.50 -4.38 6.86
C PRO A 54 -7.97 -3.92 6.83
N PRO A 55 -8.41 -3.26 5.75
CA PRO A 55 -9.79 -2.83 5.61
C PRO A 55 -10.74 -4.04 5.60
N THR A 56 -11.86 -3.89 6.29
CA THR A 56 -12.93 -4.89 6.28
C THR A 56 -13.73 -4.83 4.98
N ALA A 57 -14.38 -5.93 4.60
CA ALA A 57 -15.28 -5.95 3.45
C ALA A 57 -16.40 -4.89 3.55
N ALA A 58 -16.89 -4.62 4.76
CA ALA A 58 -17.89 -3.58 5.00
C ALA A 58 -17.36 -2.17 4.71
N GLN A 59 -16.12 -1.87 5.09
CA GLN A 59 -15.48 -0.59 4.77
C GLN A 59 -15.27 -0.44 3.25
N VAL A 60 -14.86 -1.51 2.56
CA VAL A 60 -14.66 -1.49 1.10
C VAL A 60 -15.98 -1.23 0.39
N GLN A 61 -17.06 -1.87 0.85
CA GLN A 61 -18.40 -1.64 0.33
C GLN A 61 -18.87 -0.21 0.61
N GLN A 62 -18.67 0.29 1.82
CA GLN A 62 -19.02 1.66 2.20
C GLN A 62 -18.33 2.69 1.28
N VAL A 63 -17.02 2.57 1.06
CA VAL A 63 -16.29 3.44 0.12
C VAL A 63 -16.89 3.39 -1.28
N THR A 64 -17.27 2.20 -1.76
CA THR A 64 -17.84 2.03 -3.10
C THR A 64 -19.20 2.69 -3.21
N ASP A 65 -20.03 2.62 -2.16
CA ASP A 65 -21.40 3.13 -2.15
C ASP A 65 -21.48 4.63 -1.86
N THR A 66 -20.56 5.16 -1.05
CA THR A 66 -20.63 6.55 -0.57
C THR A 66 -19.61 7.47 -1.23
N LYS A 67 -18.73 6.97 -2.11
CA LYS A 67 -17.77 7.84 -2.80
C LYS A 67 -18.50 8.92 -3.62
N PRO A 68 -17.96 10.14 -3.67
CA PRO A 68 -18.39 11.13 -4.64
C PRO A 68 -18.30 10.59 -6.09
N ALA A 69 -19.17 11.09 -6.97
CA ALA A 69 -19.24 10.62 -8.36
C ALA A 69 -17.97 10.95 -9.16
N ASP A 70 -17.29 12.04 -8.79
CA ASP A 70 -16.06 12.56 -9.36
C ASP A 70 -14.78 11.89 -8.81
N LEU A 71 -14.91 11.03 -7.79
CA LEU A 71 -13.79 10.29 -7.21
C LEU A 71 -13.85 8.79 -7.53
N PRO A 72 -12.71 8.10 -7.69
CA PRO A 72 -11.38 8.68 -7.78
C PRO A 72 -11.15 9.40 -9.12
N THR A 73 -10.35 10.45 -9.09
CA THR A 73 -9.88 11.14 -10.28
C THR A 73 -8.94 10.24 -11.09
N GLU A 74 -8.87 10.45 -12.40
CA GLU A 74 -7.93 9.71 -13.27
C GLU A 74 -6.48 9.92 -12.83
N ALA A 75 -6.13 11.15 -12.44
CA ALA A 75 -4.81 11.49 -11.94
C ALA A 75 -4.44 10.70 -10.68
N CYS A 76 -5.38 10.59 -9.72
CA CYS A 76 -5.16 9.76 -8.54
C CYS A 76 -5.00 8.28 -8.92
N CYS A 77 -5.86 7.76 -9.81
CA CYS A 77 -5.71 6.40 -10.30
C CYS A 77 -4.34 6.12 -10.95
N THR A 78 -3.79 7.06 -11.73
CA THR A 78 -2.44 6.94 -12.30
C THR A 78 -1.37 6.95 -11.21
N ALA A 79 -1.49 7.83 -10.21
CA ALA A 79 -0.54 7.94 -9.12
C ALA A 79 -0.51 6.68 -8.25
N VAL A 80 -1.70 6.16 -7.88
CA VAL A 80 -1.83 4.92 -7.11
C VAL A 80 -1.29 3.73 -7.90
N LYS A 81 -1.61 3.59 -9.20
CA LYS A 81 -1.06 2.51 -10.03
C LYS A 81 0.47 2.55 -10.11
N ALA A 82 1.06 3.73 -10.22
CA ALA A 82 2.51 3.88 -10.24
C ALA A 82 3.15 3.50 -8.90
N PHE A 83 2.53 3.92 -7.79
CA PHE A 83 2.97 3.59 -6.43
C PHE A 83 2.87 2.08 -6.14
N ASP A 84 1.71 1.48 -6.45
CA ASP A 84 1.44 0.05 -6.27
C ASP A 84 2.32 -0.80 -7.19
N GLY A 85 2.46 -0.43 -8.46
CA GLY A 85 3.30 -1.12 -9.44
C GLY A 85 4.79 -1.13 -9.10
N ALA A 86 5.28 -0.11 -8.40
CA ALA A 86 6.64 -0.08 -7.83
C ALA A 86 6.78 -0.91 -6.54
N ARG A 87 5.70 -1.57 -6.11
CA ARG A 87 5.57 -2.35 -4.85
C ARG A 87 5.82 -1.51 -3.60
N CYS A 88 5.57 -0.21 -3.67
CA CYS A 88 5.77 0.72 -2.57
C CYS A 88 4.88 0.48 -1.34
N PRO A 89 3.64 -0.03 -1.45
CA PRO A 89 2.88 -0.45 -0.27
C PRO A 89 3.56 -1.55 0.56
N CYS A 90 4.46 -2.32 -0.06
CA CYS A 90 5.23 -3.39 0.60
C CYS A 90 6.57 -2.92 1.17
N ASP A 91 6.97 -1.68 0.89
CA ASP A 91 8.25 -1.16 1.35
C ASP A 91 8.14 -0.72 2.81
N ALA A 92 8.84 -1.44 3.69
CA ALA A 92 8.85 -1.18 5.13
C ALA A 92 9.49 0.17 5.50
N SER A 93 10.28 0.78 4.61
CA SER A 93 10.90 2.09 4.84
C SER A 93 9.92 3.25 4.67
N ILE A 94 8.82 3.05 3.92
CA ILE A 94 7.89 4.13 3.56
C ILE A 94 7.17 4.75 4.75
N PRO A 95 6.60 3.98 5.70
CA PRO A 95 5.99 4.56 6.90
C PRO A 95 6.91 5.51 7.66
N THR A 96 8.19 5.12 7.81
CA THR A 96 9.20 5.92 8.49
C THR A 96 9.49 7.21 7.71
N LEU A 97 9.62 7.10 6.39
CA LEU A 97 9.91 8.23 5.49
C LEU A 97 8.72 9.20 5.36
N LEU A 98 7.49 8.71 5.36
CA LEU A 98 6.30 9.57 5.40
C LEU A 98 6.13 10.22 6.78
N GLY A 99 6.55 9.53 7.84
CA GLY A 99 6.63 10.08 9.20
C GLY A 99 7.53 11.32 9.30
N THR A 100 8.66 11.37 8.56
CA THR A 100 9.52 12.57 8.53
C THR A 100 8.87 13.77 7.84
N LEU A 101 7.85 13.52 7.01
CA LEU A 101 7.00 14.53 6.37
C LEU A 101 5.77 14.89 7.22
N GLY A 102 5.67 14.38 8.45
CA GLY A 102 4.56 14.64 9.37
C GLY A 102 3.32 13.79 9.13
N LEU A 103 3.43 12.70 8.36
CA LEU A 103 2.32 11.81 8.07
C LEU A 103 2.41 10.52 8.87
N SER A 104 1.40 10.27 9.71
CA SER A 104 1.21 8.99 10.37
C SER A 104 0.70 7.98 9.34
N THR A 105 1.52 6.98 9.00
CA THR A 105 1.14 5.92 8.08
C THR A 105 1.70 4.58 8.54
N THR A 106 1.07 3.49 8.15
CA THR A 106 1.57 2.13 8.33
C THR A 106 1.58 1.41 6.98
N SER A 107 2.37 0.35 6.84
CA SER A 107 2.33 -0.48 5.63
C SER A 107 0.94 -1.07 5.39
N THR A 108 0.24 -1.48 6.45
CA THR A 108 -1.14 -1.97 6.38
C THR A 108 -2.12 -0.88 5.95
N GLY A 109 -1.93 0.35 6.44
CA GLY A 109 -2.72 1.51 6.03
C GLY A 109 -2.56 1.81 4.53
N LEU A 110 -1.32 1.82 4.05
CA LEU A 110 -1.01 2.04 2.63
C LEU A 110 -1.56 0.92 1.72
N GLN A 111 -1.47 -0.34 2.13
CA GLN A 111 -2.09 -1.47 1.44
C GLN A 111 -3.62 -1.41 1.46
N GLY A 112 -4.20 -0.85 2.53
CA GLY A 112 -5.62 -0.58 2.61
C GLY A 112 -6.07 0.40 1.53
N VAL A 113 -5.34 1.51 1.36
CA VAL A 113 -5.62 2.51 0.29
C VAL A 113 -5.63 1.86 -1.09
N THR A 114 -4.63 1.03 -1.41
CA THR A 114 -4.59 0.34 -2.70
C THR A 114 -5.73 -0.67 -2.83
N SER A 115 -6.17 -1.31 -1.75
CA SER A 115 -7.33 -2.22 -1.73
C SER A 115 -8.66 -1.51 -2.05
N PHE A 116 -8.85 -0.26 -1.62
CA PHE A 116 -10.02 0.53 -2.00
C PHE A 116 -9.95 1.04 -3.44
N THR A 117 -8.79 1.56 -3.82
CA THR A 117 -8.60 2.24 -5.11
C THR A 117 -8.38 1.27 -6.27
N GLY A 118 -7.91 0.04 -6.02
CA GLY A 118 -7.76 -1.02 -7.02
C GLY A 118 -9.01 -1.25 -7.86
N PRO A 119 -10.12 -1.69 -7.24
CA PRO A 119 -11.39 -1.89 -7.92
C PRO A 119 -11.90 -0.62 -8.62
N LEU A 120 -11.82 0.54 -7.94
CA LEU A 120 -12.30 1.82 -8.46
C LEU A 120 -11.50 2.31 -9.69
N CYS A 121 -10.19 2.05 -9.71
CA CYS A 121 -9.26 2.42 -10.76
C CYS A 121 -9.00 1.29 -11.77
N LYS A 122 -9.71 0.16 -11.66
CA LYS A 122 -9.60 -1.02 -12.53
C LYS A 122 -8.18 -1.60 -12.59
N PHE A 123 -7.54 -1.81 -11.44
CA PHE A 123 -6.31 -2.59 -11.33
C PHE A 123 -6.35 -3.52 -10.12
N THR A 124 -5.53 -4.57 -10.15
CA THR A 124 -5.35 -5.48 -9.00
C THR A 124 -4.18 -5.00 -8.16
N PRO A 125 -4.41 -4.63 -6.88
CA PRO A 125 -3.33 -4.19 -6.00
C PRO A 125 -2.27 -5.26 -5.78
N VAL A 126 -1.03 -4.84 -5.61
CA VAL A 126 0.06 -5.72 -5.19
C VAL A 126 -0.17 -6.14 -3.74
N THR A 127 -0.20 -7.45 -3.51
CA THR A 127 -0.14 -8.03 -2.17
C THR A 127 1.30 -8.20 -1.70
N CYS A 128 1.48 -7.81 -0.45
CA CYS A 128 2.61 -8.11 0.41
C CYS A 128 2.15 -9.22 1.38
#